data_AF-A0A8J9ZC57-F1
#
_entry.id   AF-A0A8J9ZC57-F1
#
_cell.length_a   1.000
_cell.length_b   1.000
_cell.length_c   1.000
_cell.angle_alpha   90.00
_cell.angle_beta   90.00
_cell.angle_gamma   90.00
#
_symmetry.space_group_name_H-M   'P 1'
#
loop_
_entity.id
_entity.type
_entity.pdbx_description
1 polymer ?
#
loop_
_entity_poly.entity_id
_entity_poly.type
_entity_poly.pdbx_seq_one_letter_code
_entity_poly.pdbx_strand_id
1 'polypeptide(L)'
;MGPFFLDATFQNFAVDSRGWVRLIDLDDVMVIDRRTIVSHREQDEICNEDCYMEFQKKLFFSDRYHCEDILKYTPMMFANICARILSDLQKHPELRKWGQKREYKVVVKAPTDKGLLHDAPDEIRGPLEGAIAECVQETQPGGRLKAVLTLQQLLEMS
;
A
#
# COMPACT_ATOMS: atom_id res chain seq x y z
N MET A 1 3.09 19.25 -4.61
CA MET A 1 3.63 18.31 -3.61
C MET A 1 2.61 17.21 -3.36
N GLY A 2 3.04 15.96 -3.29
CA GLY A 2 2.19 14.81 -2.93
C GLY A 2 2.80 14.06 -1.75
N PRO A 3 2.00 13.62 -0.77
CA PRO A 3 2.48 12.81 0.35
C PRO A 3 2.79 11.38 -0.10
N PHE A 4 3.84 10.80 0.45
CA PHE A 4 4.25 9.41 0.28
C PHE A 4 4.24 8.74 1.65
N PHE A 5 3.43 7.69 1.78
CA PHE A 5 3.20 7.01 3.05
C PHE A 5 4.08 5.77 3.17
N LEU A 6 4.90 5.71 4.22
CA LEU A 6 5.83 4.60 4.44
C LEU A 6 5.24 3.52 5.37
N ASP A 7 4.33 3.90 6.27
CA ASP A 7 3.76 2.99 7.26
C ASP A 7 2.22 2.93 7.21
N ALA A 8 1.69 2.14 6.28
CA ALA A 8 0.24 1.90 6.17
C ALA A 8 -0.28 0.92 7.23
N THR A 9 -0.70 1.40 8.39
CA THR A 9 -1.34 0.56 9.43
C THR A 9 -2.67 1.16 9.92
N PHE A 10 -3.57 0.32 10.43
CA PHE A 10 -4.84 0.77 11.03
C PHE A 10 -4.65 1.75 12.19
N GLN A 11 -3.50 1.70 12.89
CA GLN A 11 -3.19 2.59 14.01
C GLN A 11 -3.03 4.04 13.57
N ASN A 12 -2.73 4.26 12.29
CA ASN A 12 -2.53 5.59 11.74
C ASN A 12 -3.86 6.24 11.31
N PHE A 13 -5.00 5.53 11.44
CA PHE A 13 -6.32 6.03 11.09
C PHE A 13 -7.28 6.05 12.28
N ALA A 14 -8.15 7.05 12.31
CA ALA A 14 -9.29 7.13 13.23
C ALA A 14 -10.59 7.32 12.46
N VAL A 15 -11.70 6.87 13.05
CA VAL A 15 -13.04 7.12 12.52
C VAL A 15 -13.70 8.21 13.36
N ASP A 16 -14.15 9.29 12.71
CA ASP A 16 -14.87 10.36 13.40
C ASP A 16 -16.34 9.98 13.69
N SER A 17 -17.03 10.81 14.47
CA SER A 17 -18.44 10.56 14.86
C SER A 17 -19.43 10.50 13.69
N ARG A 18 -19.01 10.91 12.49
CA ARG A 18 -19.80 10.85 11.26
C ARG A 18 -19.44 9.62 10.41
N GLY A 19 -18.55 8.75 10.88
CA GLY A 19 -18.10 7.57 10.16
C GLY A 19 -16.99 7.83 9.16
N TRP A 20 -16.34 9.00 9.18
CA TRP A 20 -15.28 9.32 8.22
C TRP A 20 -13.94 8.79 8.71
N VAL A 21 -13.20 8.12 7.82
CA VAL A 21 -11.82 7.69 8.09
C VAL A 21 -10.88 8.89 7.94
N ARG A 22 -10.08 9.16 8.97
CA ARG A 22 -9.09 10.25 9.03
C ARG A 22 -7.71 9.69 9.31
N LEU A 23 -6.70 10.14 8.58
CA LEU A 23 -5.31 9.91 8.92
C LEU A 23 -4.95 10.79 10.14
N ILE A 24 -4.45 10.18 11.21
CA ILE A 24 -4.14 10.86 12.48
C ILE A 24 -2.65 10.87 12.82
N ASP A 25 -1.87 9.97 12.22
CA ASP A 25 -0.42 9.92 12.36
C ASP A 25 0.25 10.29 11.04
N LEU A 26 1.13 11.30 11.08
CA LEU A 26 1.86 11.84 9.94
C LEU A 26 3.38 11.75 10.12
N ASP A 27 3.88 11.08 11.16
CA ASP A 27 5.31 11.06 11.48
C ASP A 27 6.14 10.34 10.38
N ASP A 28 5.55 9.36 9.70
CA ASP A 28 6.17 8.59 8.60
C ASP A 28 5.66 8.99 7.20
N VAL A 29 5.47 10.30 6.98
CA VAL A 29 5.07 10.88 5.68
C VAL A 29 6.21 11.66 5.04
N MET A 30 6.56 11.29 3.81
CA MET A 30 7.47 12.12 2.99
C MET A 30 6.68 12.99 2.01
N VAL A 31 7.14 14.24 1.82
CA VAL A 31 6.53 15.16 0.86
C VAL A 31 7.38 15.23 -0.40
N ILE A 32 6.81 14.79 -1.54
CA ILE A 32 7.49 14.81 -2.83
C ILE A 32 7.00 16.01 -3.64
N ASP A 33 7.90 16.83 -4.18
CA ASP A 33 7.50 17.89 -5.11
C ASP A 33 7.00 17.29 -6.44
N ARG A 34 5.87 17.79 -6.93
CA ARG A 34 5.25 17.31 -8.18
C ARG A 34 6.03 17.78 -9.42
N ARG A 35 6.90 18.79 -9.27
CA ARG A 35 7.73 19.34 -10.34
C ARG A 35 8.95 18.48 -10.68
N THR A 36 9.33 17.52 -9.83
CA THR A 36 10.35 16.52 -10.16
C THR A 36 9.80 15.39 -11.05
N ILE A 37 8.49 15.37 -11.31
CA ILE A 37 7.77 14.36 -12.10
C ILE A 37 7.80 14.69 -13.60
N VAL A 38 8.96 15.07 -14.16
CA VAL A 38 9.08 15.36 -15.60
C VAL A 38 9.54 14.14 -16.42
N SER A 39 9.78 13.01 -15.76
CA SER A 39 10.17 11.77 -16.44
C SER A 39 9.31 10.62 -15.93
N HIS A 40 8.10 10.49 -16.47
CA HIS A 40 7.47 9.18 -16.57
C HIS A 40 8.34 8.34 -17.53
N ARG A 41 9.41 7.74 -17.02
CA ARG A 41 9.84 6.48 -17.62
C ARG A 41 8.69 5.52 -17.36
N GLU A 42 8.15 4.94 -18.43
CA GLU A 42 7.30 3.76 -18.32
C GLU A 42 8.01 2.82 -17.34
N GLN A 43 7.29 2.34 -16.32
CA GLN A 43 7.87 1.35 -15.43
C GLN A 43 8.05 0.08 -16.24
N ASP A 44 9.24 -0.11 -16.78
CA ASP A 44 9.58 -1.32 -17.54
C ASP A 44 9.75 -2.54 -16.62
N GLU A 45 9.94 -2.31 -15.31
CA GLU A 45 10.20 -3.32 -14.29
C GLU A 45 9.17 -3.25 -13.15
N ILE A 46 8.63 -4.41 -12.79
CA ILE A 46 7.79 -4.58 -11.60
C ILE A 46 8.67 -4.45 -10.36
N CYS A 47 8.30 -3.56 -9.45
CA CYS A 47 8.90 -3.48 -8.13
C CYS A 47 8.10 -4.38 -7.16
N ASN A 48 8.76 -5.37 -6.56
CA ASN A 48 8.17 -6.32 -5.61
C ASN A 48 8.61 -6.02 -4.16
N GLU A 49 8.11 -6.77 -3.17
CA GLU A 49 8.42 -6.49 -1.76
C GLU A 49 9.92 -6.32 -1.48
N ASP A 50 10.76 -7.18 -2.06
CA ASP A 50 12.21 -7.14 -1.87
C ASP A 50 12.81 -5.81 -2.38
N CYS A 51 12.38 -5.30 -3.54
CA CYS A 51 12.84 -4.00 -4.04
C CYS A 51 12.49 -2.85 -3.07
N TYR A 52 11.32 -2.93 -2.43
CA TYR A 52 10.79 -1.86 -1.59
C TYR A 52 11.45 -1.86 -0.22
N MET A 53 11.69 -3.05 0.33
CA MET A 53 12.48 -3.20 1.56
C MET A 53 13.90 -2.67 1.38
N GLU A 54 14.53 -2.92 0.23
CA GLU A 54 15.84 -2.34 -0.08
C GLU A 54 15.79 -0.80 -0.19
N PHE A 55 14.71 -0.25 -0.77
CA PHE A 55 14.49 1.19 -0.78
C PHE A 55 14.31 1.78 0.63
N GLN A 56 13.44 1.18 1.45
CA GLN A 56 13.21 1.63 2.83
C GLN A 56 14.52 1.60 3.63
N LYS A 57 15.31 0.54 3.51
CA LYS A 57 16.64 0.48 4.16
C LYS A 57 17.53 1.64 3.71
N LYS A 58 17.59 1.95 2.42
CA LYS A 58 18.38 3.08 1.92
C LYS A 58 17.85 4.40 2.47
N LEU A 59 16.53 4.58 2.51
CA LEU A 59 15.93 5.80 3.03
C LEU A 59 16.25 6.03 4.52
N PHE A 60 16.16 4.98 5.35
CA PHE A 60 16.36 5.10 6.80
C PHE A 60 17.83 5.01 7.25
N PHE A 61 18.72 4.40 6.45
CA PHE A 61 20.09 4.10 6.87
C PHE A 61 21.19 4.65 5.94
N SER A 62 20.87 5.36 4.86
CA SER A 62 21.86 5.97 3.95
C SER A 62 21.71 7.48 3.85
N ASP A 63 22.82 8.21 4.00
CA ASP A 63 22.89 9.67 3.81
C ASP A 63 22.76 10.12 2.34
N ARG A 64 22.70 9.18 1.39
CA ARG A 64 22.61 9.46 -0.05
C ARG A 64 21.37 8.79 -0.63
N TYR A 65 20.24 9.48 -0.57
CA TYR A 65 19.07 9.16 -1.39
C TYR A 65 18.69 10.39 -2.23
N HIS A 66 18.29 10.17 -3.47
CA HIS A 66 17.73 11.22 -4.31
C HIS A 66 16.21 11.11 -4.24
N CYS A 67 15.52 12.22 -3.91
CA CYS A 67 14.05 12.24 -3.85
C CYS A 67 13.39 11.82 -5.18
N GLU A 68 14.12 11.94 -6.30
CA GLU A 68 13.70 11.52 -7.62
C GLU A 68 13.53 9.99 -7.74
N ASP A 69 14.31 9.21 -6.99
CA ASP A 69 14.26 7.74 -6.99
C ASP A 69 12.98 7.21 -6.32
N ILE A 70 12.36 8.00 -5.43
CA ILE A 70 11.15 7.63 -4.69
C ILE A 70 10.01 7.28 -5.65
N LEU A 71 9.97 7.93 -6.82
CA LEU A 71 8.92 7.71 -7.82
C LEU A 71 8.86 6.27 -8.32
N LYS A 72 10.00 5.57 -8.41
CA LYS A 72 10.05 4.14 -8.76
C LYS A 72 9.28 3.29 -7.74
N TYR A 73 9.21 3.75 -6.49
CA TYR A 73 8.65 3.02 -5.36
C TYR A 73 7.24 3.47 -4.98
N THR A 74 6.69 4.54 -5.59
CA THR A 74 5.33 5.02 -5.32
C THR A 74 4.25 3.96 -5.45
N PRO A 75 4.28 3.05 -6.45
CA PRO A 75 3.30 1.97 -6.50
C PRO A 75 3.32 1.09 -5.24
N MET A 76 4.47 0.96 -4.58
CA MET A 76 4.60 0.12 -3.38
C MET A 76 3.89 0.69 -2.16
N MET A 77 3.59 2.00 -2.15
CA MET A 77 2.67 2.58 -1.18
C MET A 77 1.27 1.97 -1.33
N PHE A 78 0.77 1.82 -2.56
CA PHE A 78 -0.52 1.17 -2.81
C PHE A 78 -0.51 -0.29 -2.38
N ALA A 79 0.58 -0.99 -2.65
CA ALA A 79 0.79 -2.36 -2.19
C ALA A 79 0.60 -2.50 -0.68
N ASN A 80 1.25 -1.60 0.07
CA ASN A 80 1.23 -1.61 1.52
C ASN A 80 -0.19 -1.35 2.05
N ILE A 81 -0.88 -0.34 1.50
CA ILE A 81 -2.28 -0.03 1.84
C ILE A 81 -3.20 -1.20 1.51
N CYS A 82 -3.09 -1.76 0.30
CA CYS A 82 -3.93 -2.87 -0.13
C CYS A 82 -3.72 -4.11 0.74
N ALA A 83 -2.48 -4.43 1.11
CA ALA A 83 -2.17 -5.58 1.96
C ALA A 83 -2.63 -5.35 3.41
N ARG A 84 -2.29 -4.21 4.01
CA ARG A 84 -2.45 -4.01 5.46
C ARG A 84 -3.79 -3.43 5.88
N ILE A 85 -4.46 -2.70 4.98
CA ILE A 85 -5.70 -1.98 5.30
C ILE A 85 -6.89 -2.59 4.57
N LEU A 86 -6.76 -2.87 3.27
CA LEU A 86 -7.91 -3.28 2.46
C LEU A 86 -8.14 -4.79 2.45
N SER A 87 -7.06 -5.59 2.40
CA SER A 87 -7.16 -7.04 2.24
C SER A 87 -7.57 -7.77 3.52
N ASP A 88 -8.27 -8.88 3.35
CA ASP A 88 -8.43 -9.86 4.41
C ASP A 88 -7.22 -10.80 4.44
N LEU A 89 -6.23 -10.45 5.26
CA LEU A 89 -5.00 -11.23 5.46
C LEU A 89 -5.25 -12.63 6.04
N GLN A 90 -6.47 -12.96 6.49
CA GLN A 90 -6.81 -14.33 6.87
C GLN A 90 -7.11 -15.21 5.66
N LYS A 91 -7.71 -14.65 4.62
CA LYS A 91 -7.96 -15.36 3.34
C LYS A 91 -6.72 -15.45 2.46
N HIS A 92 -5.76 -14.55 2.66
CA HIS A 92 -4.56 -14.43 1.84
C HIS A 92 -3.27 -14.47 2.66
N PRO A 93 -2.92 -15.64 3.24
CA PRO A 93 -1.74 -15.79 4.10
C PRO A 93 -0.41 -15.47 3.39
N GLU A 94 -0.36 -15.57 2.06
CA GLU A 94 0.76 -15.16 1.22
C GLU A 94 1.03 -13.65 1.29
N LEU A 95 -0.01 -12.84 1.48
CA LEU A 95 0.09 -11.37 1.57
C LEU A 95 0.57 -10.91 2.96
N ARG A 96 0.56 -11.80 3.98
CA ARG A 96 1.09 -11.50 5.33
C ARG A 96 2.59 -11.24 5.35
N LYS A 97 3.31 -11.70 4.32
CA LYS A 97 4.78 -11.59 4.29
C LYS A 97 5.24 -10.16 4.02
N TRP A 98 4.35 -9.28 3.53
CA TRP A 98 4.67 -7.90 3.17
C TRP A 98 5.20 -7.06 4.35
N GLY A 99 6.52 -6.80 4.35
CA GLY A 99 7.22 -6.03 5.35
C GLY A 99 7.55 -6.80 6.63
N GLN A 100 7.40 -8.13 6.65
CA GLN A 100 7.72 -8.98 7.80
C GLN A 100 8.94 -9.87 7.52
N LYS A 101 10.14 -9.27 7.55
CA LYS A 101 11.40 -9.97 7.87
C LYS A 101 12.04 -9.34 9.10
N ARG A 102 11.38 -9.42 10.25
CA ARG A 102 12.07 -9.36 11.55
C ARG A 102 11.45 -10.37 12.50
N GLU A 103 12.31 -11.26 12.97
CA GLU A 103 12.12 -12.17 14.08
C GLU A 103 11.81 -11.38 15.36
N TYR A 104 10.58 -10.91 15.49
CA TYR A 104 10.03 -10.59 16.80
C TYR A 104 8.92 -11.58 17.04
N LYS A 105 9.20 -12.59 17.88
CA LYS A 105 8.19 -13.37 18.60
C LYS A 105 7.47 -12.44 19.58
N VAL A 106 6.84 -11.38 19.10
CA VAL A 106 5.74 -10.78 19.84
C VAL A 106 4.55 -11.65 19.43
N VAL A 107 4.07 -12.44 20.37
CA VAL A 107 2.72 -13.03 20.29
C VAL A 107 1.75 -11.85 20.42
N VAL A 108 1.70 -11.00 19.40
CA VAL A 108 0.52 -10.20 19.14
C VAL A 108 -0.50 -11.26 18.79
N LYS A 109 -1.49 -11.47 19.66
CA LYS A 109 -2.71 -12.21 19.29
C LYS A 109 -3.01 -11.81 17.85
N ALA A 110 -2.97 -12.76 16.91
CA ALA A 110 -3.17 -12.47 15.49
C ALA A 110 -4.38 -11.55 15.42
N PRO A 111 -4.20 -10.28 15.07
CA PRO A 111 -5.27 -9.35 15.23
C PRO A 111 -6.37 -9.85 14.29
N THR A 112 -7.61 -9.76 14.75
CA THR A 112 -8.81 -10.16 13.99
C THR A 112 -9.05 -9.19 12.83
N ASP A 113 -7.98 -8.78 12.17
CA ASP A 113 -7.92 -7.66 11.22
C ASP A 113 -8.39 -8.18 9.88
N LYS A 114 -9.70 -8.34 9.81
CA LYS A 114 -10.37 -8.34 8.53
C LYS A 114 -10.19 -6.93 7.95
N GLY A 115 -9.58 -6.81 6.78
CA GLY A 115 -9.37 -5.52 6.11
C GLY A 115 -10.67 -4.74 5.93
N LEU A 116 -10.61 -3.44 5.61
CA LEU A 116 -11.81 -2.61 5.44
C LEU A 116 -12.79 -3.16 4.39
N LEU A 117 -12.30 -3.98 3.45
CA LEU A 117 -13.07 -4.51 2.34
C LEU A 117 -13.33 -6.03 2.45
N HIS A 118 -13.23 -6.59 3.66
CA HIS A 118 -13.34 -8.04 3.90
C HIS A 118 -14.74 -8.64 3.65
N ASP A 119 -15.80 -7.85 3.78
CA ASP A 119 -17.20 -8.29 3.71
C ASP A 119 -17.97 -7.52 2.63
N ALA A 120 -17.42 -7.53 1.42
CA ALA A 120 -18.04 -6.87 0.28
C ALA A 120 -19.30 -7.62 -0.22
N PRO A 121 -20.29 -6.88 -0.78
CA PRO A 121 -21.46 -7.47 -1.44
C PRO A 121 -21.06 -8.48 -2.53
N ASP A 122 -21.87 -9.53 -2.70
CA ASP A 122 -21.58 -10.64 -3.62
C ASP A 122 -21.39 -10.17 -5.06
N GLU A 123 -22.08 -9.11 -5.46
CA GLU A 123 -22.05 -8.52 -6.81
C GLU A 123 -20.66 -8.00 -7.19
N ILE A 124 -19.94 -7.42 -6.21
CA ILE A 124 -18.61 -6.82 -6.43
C ILE A 124 -17.48 -7.66 -5.85
N ARG A 125 -17.77 -8.68 -5.03
CA ARG A 125 -16.76 -9.45 -4.29
C ARG A 125 -15.65 -10.01 -5.19
N GLY A 126 -16.02 -10.67 -6.30
CA GLY A 126 -15.03 -11.24 -7.23
C GLY A 126 -14.10 -10.18 -7.86
N PRO A 127 -14.66 -9.16 -8.55
CA PRO A 127 -13.86 -8.04 -9.07
C PRO A 127 -13.01 -7.33 -8.01
N LEU A 128 -13.55 -7.16 -6.81
CA LEU A 128 -12.87 -6.52 -5.69
C LEU A 128 -11.68 -7.34 -5.19
N GLU A 129 -11.88 -8.63 -4.92
CA GLU A 129 -10.81 -9.54 -4.49
C GLU A 129 -9.69 -9.62 -5.55
N GLY A 130 -10.05 -9.68 -6.84
CA GLY A 130 -9.09 -9.65 -7.94
C GLY A 130 -8.28 -8.34 -8.00
N ALA A 131 -8.93 -7.20 -7.83
CA ALA A 131 -8.26 -5.90 -7.79
C ALA A 131 -7.37 -5.74 -6.55
N ILE A 132 -7.80 -6.22 -5.37
CA ILE A 132 -6.96 -6.23 -4.17
C ILE A 132 -5.73 -7.11 -4.39
N ALA A 133 -5.89 -8.30 -4.97
CA ALA A 133 -4.78 -9.22 -5.23
C ALA A 133 -3.73 -8.59 -6.17
N GLU A 134 -4.15 -8.03 -7.30
CA GLU A 134 -3.26 -7.31 -8.23
C GLU A 134 -2.64 -6.06 -7.58
N CYS A 135 -3.41 -5.36 -6.72
CA CYS A 135 -2.92 -4.21 -5.98
C CYS A 135 -1.85 -4.57 -4.96
N VAL A 136 -1.80 -5.81 -4.45
CA VAL A 136 -0.74 -6.28 -3.54
C VAL A 136 0.41 -6.93 -4.30
N GLN A 137 0.10 -7.78 -5.26
CA GLN A 137 1.08 -8.47 -6.09
C GLN A 137 0.81 -8.12 -7.56
N GLU A 138 1.59 -7.16 -8.04
CA GLU A 138 1.54 -6.73 -9.43
C GLU A 138 2.03 -7.86 -10.35
N THR A 139 1.20 -8.23 -11.32
CA THR A 139 1.49 -9.34 -12.25
C THR A 139 2.10 -8.86 -13.56
N GLN A 140 1.84 -7.60 -13.91
CA GLN A 140 2.36 -6.93 -15.11
C GLN A 140 2.71 -5.47 -14.78
N PRO A 141 3.67 -4.85 -15.48
CA PRO A 141 4.03 -3.47 -15.20
C PRO A 141 2.84 -2.50 -15.31
N GLY A 142 2.65 -1.65 -14.30
CA GLY A 142 1.51 -0.74 -14.17
C GLY A 142 0.22 -1.40 -13.67
N GLY A 143 0.21 -2.73 -13.46
CA GLY A 143 -0.96 -3.49 -13.01
C GLY A 143 -1.49 -3.01 -11.67
N ARG A 144 -0.60 -2.57 -10.78
CA ARG A 144 -0.98 -2.05 -9.46
C ARG A 144 -1.77 -0.74 -9.54
N LEU A 145 -1.32 0.19 -10.39
CA LEU A 145 -2.04 1.44 -10.59
C LEU A 145 -3.42 1.17 -11.21
N LYS A 146 -3.47 0.28 -12.20
CA LYS A 146 -4.74 -0.15 -12.82
C LYS A 146 -5.68 -0.75 -11.77
N ALA A 147 -5.17 -1.59 -10.88
CA ALA A 147 -5.95 -2.18 -9.81
C ALA A 147 -6.52 -1.13 -8.85
N VAL A 148 -5.74 -0.13 -8.45
CA VAL A 148 -6.22 1.00 -7.62
C VAL A 148 -7.35 1.77 -8.31
N LEU A 149 -7.21 2.06 -9.61
CA LEU A 149 -8.26 2.73 -10.38
C LEU A 149 -9.53 1.87 -10.44
N THR A 150 -9.39 0.55 -10.58
CA THR A 150 -10.53 -0.38 -10.51
C THR A 150 -11.18 -0.38 -9.13
N LEU A 151 -10.40 -0.36 -8.03
CA LEU A 151 -10.94 -0.25 -6.68
C LEU A 151 -11.74 1.05 -6.50
N GLN A 152 -11.23 2.18 -6.99
CA GLN A 152 -11.96 3.46 -6.92
C GLN A 152 -13.30 3.40 -7.66
N GLN A 153 -13.32 2.78 -8.85
CA GLN A 153 -14.54 2.61 -9.64
C GLN A 153 -15.56 1.71 -8.94
N LEU A 154 -15.12 0.58 -8.37
CA LEU A 154 -15.99 -0.36 -7.65
C LEU A 154 -16.59 0.25 -6.38
N LEU A 155 -15.87 1.16 -5.74
CA LEU A 155 -16.28 1.80 -4.49
C LEU A 155 -17.02 3.13 -4.69
N GLU A 156 -17.33 3.50 -5.94
CA GLU A 156 -17.97 4.78 -6.30
C GLU A 156 -17.23 6.01 -5.72
N MET A 157 -15.91 5.91 -5.52
CA MET A 157 -15.10 7.00 -4.97
C MET A 157 -14.66 7.94 -6.10
N SER A 158 -15.40 9.05 -6.27
CA SER A 158 -15.07 10.18 -7.18
C SER A 158 -14.34 11.31 -6.49
#